data_AF-A0A8B3S0G6-F1
#
_entry.id   AF-A0A8B3S0G6-F1
#
_cell.length_a   1.000
_cell.length_b   1.000
_cell.length_c   1.000
_cell.angle_alpha   90.00
_cell.angle_beta   90.00
_cell.angle_gamma   90.00
#
_symmetry.space_group_name_H-M   'P 1'
#
loop_
_entity.id
_entity.type
_entity.pdbx_description
1 polymer ?
#
loop_
_entity_poly.entity_id
_entity_poly.type
_entity_poly.pdbx_seq_one_letter_code
_entity_poly.pdbx_strand_id
1 'polypeptide(L)'
;MVGEKTIKLADSKDAKLDSTPLEASRYSKYSDFNPHYNCKMDKAHIAMIGTYPVFMTYTNGLAADSISLTSHIDDLLKIKAEIEEYRLDGSYDNSKHQNLILKKKIRKK
;
A
#
# COMPACT_ATOMS: atom_id res chain seq x y z
N MET A 1 16.78 -6.40 -6.42
CA MET A 1 16.27 -5.21 -5.68
C MET A 1 16.15 -5.52 -4.19
N VAL A 2 16.03 -4.51 -3.31
CA VAL A 2 15.85 -4.71 -1.85
C VAL A 2 14.61 -5.56 -1.56
N GLY A 3 13.48 -5.26 -2.20
CA GLY A 3 12.23 -6.00 -2.00
C GLY A 3 12.29 -7.51 -2.27
N GLU A 4 13.10 -7.96 -3.24
CA GLU A 4 13.28 -9.40 -3.52
C GLU A 4 14.04 -10.11 -2.40
N LYS A 5 15.01 -9.43 -1.76
CA LYS A 5 15.71 -9.98 -0.60
C LYS A 5 14.77 -10.03 0.60
N THR A 6 13.96 -9.00 0.79
CA THR A 6 12.95 -8.92 1.84
C THR A 6 11.94 -10.08 1.78
N ILE A 7 11.45 -10.44 0.59
CA ILE A 7 10.53 -11.57 0.41
C ILE A 7 11.13 -12.91 0.85
N LYS A 8 12.42 -13.11 0.57
CA LYS A 8 13.13 -14.33 0.94
C LYS A 8 13.38 -14.43 2.44
N LEU A 9 13.49 -13.29 3.12
CA LEU A 9 13.67 -13.20 4.57
C LEU A 9 12.34 -13.24 5.35
N ALA A 10 11.22 -12.98 4.68
CA ALA A 10 9.92 -12.97 5.32
C ALA A 10 9.41 -14.41 5.54
N ASP A 11 9.30 -14.81 6.80
CA ASP A 11 8.73 -16.10 7.21
C ASP A 11 7.22 -16.15 6.95
N SER A 12 6.50 -15.06 7.25
CA SER A 12 5.07 -14.92 6.92
C SER A 12 4.88 -14.45 5.48
N LYS A 13 3.86 -15.02 4.81
CA LYS A 13 3.43 -14.66 3.45
C LYS A 13 2.17 -13.78 3.45
N ASP A 14 1.88 -13.15 4.59
CA ASP A 14 0.77 -12.20 4.71
C ASP A 14 1.19 -10.85 4.17
N ALA A 15 0.59 -10.42 3.08
CA ALA A 15 0.79 -9.10 2.53
C ALA A 15 -0.24 -8.12 3.10
N LYS A 16 0.22 -6.91 3.41
CA LYS A 16 -0.64 -5.82 3.90
C LYS A 16 -0.28 -4.55 3.16
N LEU A 17 -1.28 -3.82 2.70
CA LEU A 17 -1.10 -2.42 2.34
C LEU A 17 -1.74 -1.54 3.39
N ASP A 18 -0.94 -0.62 3.90
CA ASP A 18 -1.36 0.38 4.85
C ASP A 18 -0.89 1.77 4.37
N SER A 19 -1.50 2.81 4.92
CA SER A 19 -0.99 4.17 4.76
C SER A 19 -0.90 4.89 6.09
N THR A 20 0.13 5.71 6.24
CA THR A 20 0.38 6.45 7.46
C THR A 20 0.71 7.91 7.14
N PRO A 21 0.22 8.88 7.94
CA PRO A 21 0.74 10.24 7.89
C PRO A 21 2.26 10.26 8.08
N LEU A 22 3.02 11.03 7.29
CA LEU A 22 4.42 11.32 7.62
C LEU A 22 4.53 12.64 8.39
N GLU A 23 3.80 13.65 7.92
CA GLU A 23 3.59 14.93 8.57
C GLU A 23 2.09 15.22 8.63
N ALA A 24 1.61 15.69 9.78
CA ALA A 24 0.24 16.18 9.94
C ALA A 24 0.28 17.53 10.67
N SER A 25 -0.05 18.60 9.95
CA SER A 25 0.03 19.96 10.45
C SER A 25 -1.04 20.84 9.83
N ARG A 26 -1.58 21.81 10.57
CA ARG A 26 -2.47 22.82 9.98
C ARG A 26 -1.74 23.76 9.02
N TYR A 27 -0.41 23.84 9.16
CA TYR A 27 0.43 24.84 8.50
C TYR A 27 1.42 24.25 7.50
N SER A 28 1.36 22.94 7.21
CA SER A 28 2.26 22.35 6.21
C SER A 28 2.11 23.11 4.89
N LYS A 29 3.24 23.56 4.36
CA LYS A 29 3.29 24.37 3.14
C LYS A 29 3.09 23.53 1.89
N TYR A 30 3.56 22.28 1.94
CA TYR A 30 3.70 21.40 0.77
C TYR A 30 2.71 20.23 0.75
N SER A 31 1.97 20.04 1.83
CA SER A 31 0.95 18.98 1.92
C SER A 31 -0.44 19.50 1.55
N ASP A 32 -1.24 18.62 0.97
CA ASP A 32 -2.63 18.93 0.66
C ASP A 32 -3.50 18.81 1.92
N PHE A 33 -4.66 19.46 1.89
CA PHE A 33 -5.63 19.38 2.98
C PHE A 33 -6.38 18.05 2.92
N ASN A 34 -6.30 17.27 4.01
CA ASN A 34 -7.05 16.05 4.15
C ASN A 34 -8.37 16.29 4.92
N PRO A 35 -9.53 16.11 4.27
CA PRO A 35 -10.83 16.39 4.90
C PRO A 35 -11.19 15.40 6.02
N HIS A 36 -10.66 14.18 6.01
CA HIS A 36 -10.94 13.19 7.04
C HIS A 36 -10.26 13.55 8.37
N TYR A 37 -9.01 14.02 8.31
CA TYR A 37 -8.24 14.41 9.49
C TYR A 37 -8.31 15.92 9.81
N ASN A 38 -8.96 16.70 8.94
CA ASN A 38 -9.13 18.15 9.08
C ASN A 38 -7.80 18.91 9.29
N CYS A 39 -6.74 18.48 8.60
CA CYS A 39 -5.42 19.09 8.63
C CYS A 39 -4.72 18.91 7.29
N LYS A 40 -3.61 19.63 7.07
CA LYS A 40 -2.74 19.34 5.94
C LYS A 40 -1.79 18.21 6.33
N MET A 41 -1.67 17.23 5.47
CA MET A 41 -0.84 16.08 5.76
C MET A 41 -0.34 15.46 4.47
N ASP A 42 0.87 14.94 4.50
CA ASP A 42 1.33 14.01 3.48
C ASP A 42 1.20 12.58 4.02
N LYS A 43 1.35 11.59 3.12
CA LYS A 43 1.17 10.19 3.48
C LYS A 43 2.23 9.32 2.83
N ALA A 44 2.60 8.28 3.55
CA ALA A 44 3.28 7.13 3.00
C ALA A 44 2.28 5.99 2.82
N HIS A 45 2.30 5.37 1.64
CA HIS A 45 1.64 4.11 1.34
C HIS A 45 2.71 3.04 1.41
N ILE A 46 2.49 1.97 2.18
CA ILE A 46 3.51 0.97 2.46
C ILE A 46 2.92 -0.42 2.19
N ALA A 47 3.56 -1.17 1.29
CA ALA A 47 3.31 -2.58 1.11
C ALA A 47 4.28 -3.38 1.97
N MET A 48 3.72 -4.22 2.82
CA MET A 48 4.47 -5.10 3.71
C MET A 48 4.22 -6.57 3.37
N ILE A 49 5.21 -7.42 3.64
CA ILE A 49 5.05 -8.87 3.71
C ILE A 49 5.54 -9.33 5.08
N GLY A 50 4.66 -9.97 5.85
CA GLY A 50 4.90 -10.25 7.26
C GLY A 50 5.13 -8.95 8.04
N THR A 51 6.33 -8.80 8.60
CA THR A 51 6.77 -7.62 9.36
C THR A 51 7.66 -6.68 8.56
N TYR A 52 7.94 -7.00 7.29
CA TYR A 52 8.92 -6.25 6.51
C TYR A 52 8.26 -5.32 5.49
N PRO A 53 8.64 -4.03 5.45
CA PRO A 53 8.24 -3.14 4.36
C PRO A 53 8.99 -3.51 3.08
N VAL A 54 8.26 -3.67 1.99
CA VAL A 54 8.78 -4.05 0.67
C VAL A 54 8.78 -2.86 -0.28
N PHE A 55 7.69 -2.10 -0.28
CA PHE A 55 7.53 -0.89 -1.09
C PHE A 55 6.96 0.25 -0.26
N MET A 56 7.39 1.46 -0.57
CA MET A 56 6.86 2.69 0.01
C MET A 56 6.68 3.71 -1.11
N THR A 57 5.55 4.40 -1.12
CA THR A 57 5.32 5.55 -2.01
C THR A 57 4.75 6.70 -1.21
N TYR A 58 5.29 7.88 -1.46
CA TYR A 58 4.87 9.12 -0.85
C TYR A 58 3.77 9.77 -1.69
N THR A 59 2.78 10.36 -1.04
CA THR A 59 1.76 11.22 -1.65
C THR A 59 1.53 12.47 -0.80
N ASN A 60 0.98 13.52 -1.40
CA ASN A 60 0.62 14.76 -0.70
C ASN A 60 -0.64 14.62 0.19
N GLY A 61 -1.13 13.39 0.41
CA GLY A 61 -2.08 13.04 1.47
C GLY A 61 -3.55 13.35 1.22
N LEU A 62 -4.00 13.37 -0.04
CA LEU A 62 -5.43 13.51 -0.34
C LEU A 62 -6.24 12.28 0.14
N ALA A 63 -7.54 12.48 0.35
CA ALA A 63 -8.44 11.39 0.77
C ALA A 63 -8.64 10.30 -0.31
N ALA A 64 -8.28 10.60 -1.56
CA ALA A 64 -8.52 9.77 -2.74
C ALA A 64 -7.23 9.18 -3.34
N ASP A 65 -6.20 8.94 -2.53
CA ASP A 65 -4.89 8.40 -2.96
C ASP A 65 -4.94 6.94 -3.48
N SER A 66 -6.09 6.46 -3.99
CA SER A 66 -6.29 5.07 -4.45
C SER A 66 -5.36 4.63 -5.58
N ILE A 67 -4.66 5.56 -6.25
CA ILE A 67 -3.76 5.28 -7.38
C ILE A 67 -2.48 4.55 -6.92
N SER A 68 -2.00 4.77 -5.69
CA SER A 68 -0.80 4.11 -5.14
C SER A 68 -1.01 2.62 -4.86
N LEU A 69 -2.26 2.20 -4.61
CA LEU A 69 -2.61 0.81 -4.33
C LEU A 69 -2.31 -0.12 -5.51
N THR A 70 -2.68 0.31 -6.73
CA THR A 70 -2.53 -0.52 -7.92
C THR A 70 -1.07 -0.73 -8.31
N SER A 71 -0.22 0.27 -8.10
CA SER A 71 1.21 0.14 -8.41
C SER A 71 1.93 -0.84 -7.49
N HIS A 72 1.65 -0.81 -6.19
CA HIS A 72 2.29 -1.73 -5.23
C HIS A 72 1.88 -3.19 -5.46
N ILE A 73 0.61 -3.45 -5.79
CA ILE A 73 0.16 -4.80 -6.17
C ILE A 73 0.88 -5.28 -7.42
N ASP A 74 1.03 -4.41 -8.44
CA ASP A 74 1.76 -4.75 -9.66
C ASP A 74 3.24 -5.05 -9.37
N ASP A 75 3.87 -4.27 -8.51
CA ASP A 75 5.27 -4.45 -8.18
C ASP A 75 5.51 -5.74 -7.37
N LEU A 76 4.62 -6.09 -6.44
CA LEU A 76 4.63 -7.38 -5.74
C LEU A 76 4.49 -8.57 -6.70
N LEU A 77 3.67 -8.42 -7.75
CA LEU A 77 3.51 -9.46 -8.76
C LEU A 77 4.73 -9.58 -9.67
N LYS A 78 5.36 -8.47 -10.05
CA LYS A 78 6.59 -8.46 -10.88
C LYS A 78 7.72 -9.19 -10.19
N ILE A 79 7.90 -8.98 -8.88
CA ILE A 79 8.93 -9.68 -8.09
C ILE A 79 8.53 -11.10 -7.68
N LYS A 80 7.40 -11.60 -8.20
CA LYS A 80 6.87 -12.94 -7.94
C LYS A 80 6.76 -13.26 -6.45
N ALA A 81 6.30 -12.29 -5.65
CA ALA A 81 6.06 -12.51 -4.23
C ALA A 81 5.07 -13.67 -4.01
N GLU A 82 5.45 -14.63 -3.18
CA GLU A 82 4.56 -15.67 -2.68
C GLU A 82 3.72 -15.06 -1.57
N ILE A 83 2.42 -14.88 -1.82
CA ILE A 83 1.48 -14.21 -0.89
C ILE A 83 0.27 -15.13 -0.70
N GLU A 84 0.00 -15.48 0.56
CA GLU A 84 -1.14 -16.32 0.93
C GLU A 84 -2.39 -15.47 1.14
N GLU A 85 -2.26 -14.39 1.90
CA GLU A 85 -3.31 -13.44 2.21
C GLU A 85 -2.87 -12.02 1.85
N TYR A 86 -3.81 -11.19 1.36
CA TYR A 86 -3.56 -9.79 1.07
C TYR A 86 -4.62 -8.93 1.76
N ARG A 87 -4.21 -8.14 2.75
CA ARG A 87 -5.10 -7.26 3.51
C ARG A 87 -4.91 -5.80 3.11
N LEU A 88 -6.02 -5.09 3.05
CA LEU A 88 -6.07 -3.66 2.77
C LEU A 88 -6.54 -2.94 4.03
N ASP A 89 -5.94 -1.79 4.32
CA ASP A 89 -6.55 -0.85 5.25
C ASP A 89 -7.96 -0.46 4.75
N GLY A 90 -8.88 -0.22 5.69
CA GLY A 90 -10.31 -0.06 5.43
C GLY A 90 -10.63 1.10 4.48
N SER A 91 -9.77 2.13 4.41
CA SER A 91 -9.91 3.21 3.43
C SER A 91 -9.64 2.77 1.99
N TYR A 92 -8.93 1.66 1.78
CA TYR A 92 -8.71 1.04 0.47
C TYR A 92 -9.70 -0.08 0.17
N ASP A 93 -10.50 -0.50 1.14
CA ASP A 93 -11.42 -1.62 0.99
C ASP A 93 -12.66 -1.21 0.17
N ASN A 94 -12.46 -1.16 -1.14
CA ASN A 94 -13.51 -1.01 -2.12
C ASN A 94 -13.60 -2.30 -2.96
N SER A 95 -14.81 -2.70 -3.29
CA SER A 95 -15.11 -3.92 -4.07
C SER A 95 -14.31 -4.05 -5.38
N LYS A 96 -13.88 -2.93 -5.97
CA LYS A 96 -13.01 -2.90 -7.16
C LYS A 96 -11.59 -3.41 -6.89
N HIS A 97 -11.02 -3.13 -5.73
CA HIS A 97 -9.66 -3.51 -5.37
C HIS A 97 -9.56 -4.99 -5.00
N GLN A 98 -10.54 -5.50 -4.24
CA GLN A 98 -10.65 -6.93 -3.95
C GLN A 98 -10.75 -7.77 -5.24
N ASN A 99 -11.54 -7.32 -6.21
CA ASN A 99 -11.67 -7.97 -7.51
C ASN A 99 -10.37 -7.98 -8.33
N LEU A 100 -9.51 -6.96 -8.21
CA LEU A 100 -8.22 -6.91 -8.89
C LEU A 100 -7.25 -7.96 -8.34
N ILE A 101 -7.23 -8.13 -7.01
CA ILE A 101 -6.42 -9.14 -6.32
C ILE A 101 -6.88 -10.55 -6.68
N LEU A 102 -8.20 -10.79 -6.65
CA LEU A 102 -8.81 -12.08 -7.03
C LEU A 102 -8.56 -12.44 -8.50
N LYS A 103 -8.75 -11.51 -9.44
CA LYS A 103 -8.50 -11.75 -10.88
C LYS A 103 -7.04 -12.08 -11.18
N LYS A 104 -6.09 -11.50 -10.44
CA LYS A 104 -4.66 -11.75 -10.62
C LYS A 104 -4.18 -13.05 -9.93
N LYS A 105 -4.85 -13.51 -8.86
CA LYS A 105 -4.70 -14.87 -8.32
C LYS A 105 -5.22 -15.94 -9.29
N ILE A 106 -6.37 -15.72 -9.93
CA ILE A 106 -7.01 -16.69 -10.84
C ILE A 106 -6.23 -16.89 -12.14
N ARG A 107 -5.55 -15.87 -12.66
CA ARG A 107 -4.71 -15.98 -13.88
C ARG A 107 -3.41 -16.79 -13.70
N LYS A 108 -3.12 -17.32 -12.49
CA LYS A 108 -1.96 -18.18 -12.20
C LYS A 108 -2.31 -19.67 -12.02
N LYS A 109 -3.56 -20.08 -12.20
CA LYS A 109 -3.94 -21.49 -12.40
C LYS A 109 -4.17 -21.76 -13.87
#